data_AF-A0A428WAE6-F1
#
_entry.id   AF-A0A428WAE6-F1
#
_cell.length_a   1.000
_cell.length_b   1.000
_cell.length_c   1.000
_cell.angle_alpha   90.00
_cell.angle_beta   90.00
_cell.angle_gamma   90.00
#
_symmetry.space_group_name_H-M   'P 1'
#
loop_
_entity.id
_entity.type
_entity.pdbx_description
1 polymer ?
#
loop_
_entity_poly.entity_id
_entity_poly.type
_entity_poly.pdbx_seq_one_letter_code
_entity_poly.pdbx_strand_id
1 'polypeptide(L)'
;MNLPRPRGVALLVALTATLALLCCGGAISALLVDEFDDKEENLSLLSANCGAGGPIDPEAKLPKVGQYNSEQIKNAAIIINVGKQLKLPPRAWVIAVATAMQES
;
A
#
# COMPACT_ATOMS: atom_id res chain seq x y z
N MET A 1 1.13 -34.46 -36.44
CA MET A 1 1.34 -33.27 -35.57
C MET A 1 1.95 -32.19 -36.44
N ASN A 2 1.18 -31.15 -36.81
CA ASN A 2 1.70 -30.06 -37.65
C ASN A 2 2.65 -29.20 -36.81
N LEU A 3 3.94 -29.20 -37.15
CA LEU A 3 4.93 -28.35 -36.51
C LEU A 3 4.60 -26.89 -36.85
N PRO A 4 4.33 -26.02 -35.85
CA PRO A 4 4.07 -24.61 -36.12
C PRO A 4 5.33 -23.99 -36.75
N ARG A 5 5.13 -23.26 -37.85
CA ARG A 5 6.20 -22.59 -38.60
C ARG A 5 7.07 -21.79 -37.64
N PRO A 6 8.41 -21.79 -37.79
CA PRO A 6 9.35 -21.21 -36.82
C PRO A 6 9.08 -19.72 -36.55
N ARG A 7 8.51 -19.01 -37.54
CA ARG A 7 8.08 -17.61 -37.43
C ARG A 7 6.93 -17.41 -36.45
N GLY A 8 5.99 -18.35 -36.37
CA GLY A 8 4.85 -18.28 -35.46
C GLY A 8 5.24 -18.55 -34.01
N VAL A 9 6.17 -19.49 -33.79
CA VAL A 9 6.72 -19.76 -32.45
C VAL A 9 7.52 -18.56 -31.95
N ALA A 10 8.34 -17.95 -32.80
CA ALA A 10 9.08 -16.74 -32.45
C ALA A 10 8.17 -15.56 -32.08
N LEU A 11 7.05 -15.39 -32.81
CA LEU A 11 6.09 -14.32 -32.54
C LEU A 11 5.36 -14.53 -31.20
N LEU A 12 4.95 -15.76 -30.90
CA LEU A 12 4.32 -16.10 -29.62
C LEU A 12 5.26 -15.89 -28.44
N VAL A 13 6.53 -16.31 -28.56
CA VAL A 13 7.54 -16.09 -27.51
C VAL A 13 7.81 -14.60 -27.29
N ALA A 14 7.88 -13.81 -28.36
CA ALA A 14 8.05 -12.36 -28.24
C ALA A 14 6.87 -11.71 -27.50
N LEU A 15 5.64 -12.12 -27.80
CA LEU A 15 4.42 -11.54 -27.23
C LEU A 15 4.23 -11.91 -25.74
N THR A 16 4.56 -13.15 -25.37
CA THR A 16 4.52 -13.55 -23.95
C THR A 16 5.63 -12.89 -23.14
N ALA A 17 6.83 -12.75 -23.71
CA ALA A 17 7.94 -12.07 -23.06
C ALA A 17 7.64 -10.59 -22.82
N THR A 18 7.08 -9.88 -23.80
CA THR A 18 6.71 -8.47 -23.64
C THR A 18 5.59 -8.28 -22.62
N LEU A 19 4.58 -9.15 -22.60
CA LEU A 19 3.50 -9.07 -21.62
C LEU A 19 4.00 -9.33 -20.19
N ALA A 20 4.90 -10.31 -20.00
CA ALA A 20 5.53 -10.57 -18.71
C ALA A 20 6.40 -9.39 -18.24
N LEU A 21 7.17 -8.78 -19.15
CA LEU A 21 7.98 -7.59 -18.86
C LEU A 21 7.10 -6.37 -18.53
N LEU A 22 5.96 -6.19 -19.21
CA LEU A 22 5.04 -5.10 -18.92
C LEU A 22 4.31 -5.30 -17.58
N CYS A 23 3.90 -6.54 -17.28
CA CYS A 23 3.16 -6.86 -16.06
C CYS A 23 4.06 -6.82 -14.80
N CYS A 24 5.30 -7.30 -14.90
CA CYS A 24 6.21 -7.36 -13.76
C CYS A 24 7.20 -6.18 -13.71
N GLY A 25 7.57 -5.60 -14.85
CA GLY A 25 8.47 -4.45 -14.94
C GLY A 25 7.78 -3.09 -14.97
N GLY A 26 6.49 -3.04 -15.34
CA GLY A 26 5.73 -1.78 -15.41
C GLY A 26 5.63 -1.04 -14.07
N ALA A 27 5.70 -1.77 -12.95
CA ALA A 27 5.70 -1.17 -11.60
C ALA A 27 6.95 -0.30 -11.33
N ILE A 28 8.09 -0.62 -11.95
CA ILE A 28 9.34 0.13 -11.77
C ILE A 28 9.34 1.40 -12.63
N SER A 29 8.75 1.34 -13.82
CA SER A 29 8.66 2.50 -14.72
C SER A 29 7.79 3.61 -14.15
N ALA A 30 6.70 3.29 -13.44
CA ALA A 30 5.87 4.29 -12.76
C ALA A 30 6.64 5.04 -11.66
N LEU A 31 7.51 4.34 -10.92
CA LEU A 31 8.36 4.93 -9.89
C LEU A 31 9.48 5.82 -10.45
N LEU A 32 9.98 5.55 -11.66
CA LEU A 32 11.08 6.32 -12.27
C LEU A 32 10.59 7.47 -13.16
N VAL A 33 9.38 7.40 -13.72
CA VAL A 33 8.84 8.46 -14.59
C VAL A 33 8.22 9.60 -13.75
N ASP A 34 7.74 9.31 -12.53
CA ASP A 34 7.23 10.31 -11.58
C ASP A 34 8.33 11.29 -11.09
N GLU A 35 9.61 10.89 -11.13
CA GLU A 35 10.76 11.75 -10.79
C GLU A 35 11.08 12.79 -11.89
N PHE A 36 10.56 12.64 -13.12
CA PHE A 36 10.88 13.52 -14.26
C PHE A 36 9.74 14.46 -14.69
N ASP A 37 8.54 14.33 -14.12
CA ASP A 37 7.45 15.28 -14.38
C ASP A 37 7.26 16.15 -13.13
N ASP A 38 7.81 17.37 -13.17
CA ASP A 38 7.63 18.45 -12.19
C ASP A 38 6.17 18.97 -12.17
N LYS A 39 5.18 18.06 -12.09
CA LYS A 39 3.77 18.38 -11.92
C LYS A 39 3.27 17.61 -10.73
N GLU A 40 2.93 18.34 -9.68
CA GLU A 40 2.26 17.88 -8.47
C GLU A 40 0.86 17.30 -8.77
N GLU A 41 0.77 16.25 -9.57
CA GLU A 41 -0.48 15.51 -9.76
C GLU A 41 -0.50 14.29 -8.86
N ASN A 42 -0.87 14.57 -7.62
CA ASN A 42 -1.63 13.69 -6.73
C ASN A 42 -1.19 12.22 -6.72
N LEU A 43 -0.29 11.91 -5.79
CA LEU A 43 0.02 10.59 -5.23
C LEU A 43 -1.20 9.88 -4.56
N SER A 44 -2.42 10.17 -5.01
CA SER A 44 -3.70 9.79 -4.43
C SER A 44 -4.11 8.34 -4.71
N LEU A 45 -3.39 7.61 -5.56
CA LEU A 45 -3.71 6.21 -5.85
C LEU A 45 -3.14 5.21 -4.83
N LEU A 46 -2.18 5.62 -3.99
CA LEU A 46 -1.57 4.77 -2.97
C LEU A 46 -1.88 5.19 -1.52
N SER A 47 -2.24 6.45 -1.29
CA SER A 47 -2.76 6.88 0.00
C SER A 47 -4.26 6.57 0.04
N ALA A 48 -4.67 5.57 0.82
CA ALA A 48 -6.07 5.39 1.21
C ALA A 48 -6.54 6.63 2.01
N ASN A 49 -6.82 7.73 1.31
CA ASN A 49 -7.27 9.05 1.78
C ASN A 49 -6.49 9.70 2.96
N CYS A 50 -5.43 9.08 3.47
CA CYS A 50 -4.56 9.59 4.52
C CYS A 50 -3.63 10.66 3.94
N GLY A 51 -3.68 11.88 4.49
CA GLY A 51 -2.87 13.01 4.03
C GLY A 51 -3.52 13.89 2.96
N ALA A 52 -4.73 13.54 2.48
CA ALA A 52 -5.47 14.33 1.48
C ALA A 52 -5.88 15.74 1.96
N GLY A 53 -5.82 16.00 3.27
CA GLY A 53 -6.18 17.30 3.87
C GLY A 53 -5.08 18.35 3.88
N GLY A 54 -3.89 18.05 3.34
CA GLY A 54 -2.73 18.94 3.42
C GLY A 54 -2.08 18.98 4.81
N PRO A 55 -1.11 19.89 5.03
CA PRO A 55 -0.41 20.01 6.30
C PRO A 55 -1.36 20.34 7.47
N ILE A 56 -1.22 19.59 8.57
CA ILE A 56 -2.00 19.81 9.80
C ILE A 56 -1.30 20.88 10.64
N ASP A 57 -2.00 21.95 10.99
CA ASP A 57 -1.53 22.95 11.94
C ASP A 57 -1.64 22.40 13.38
N PRO A 58 -0.52 22.25 14.11
CA PRO A 58 -0.53 21.74 15.49
C PRO A 58 -1.18 22.68 16.49
N GLU A 59 -1.27 23.98 16.19
CA GLU A 59 -1.89 24.98 17.06
C GLU A 59 -3.39 25.15 16.78
N ALA A 60 -3.89 24.56 15.70
CA ALA A 60 -5.29 24.60 15.35
C ALA A 60 -6.15 23.74 16.30
N LYS A 61 -7.44 24.09 16.39
CA LYS A 61 -8.41 23.29 17.14
C LYS A 61 -8.73 22.00 16.38
N LEU A 62 -8.01 20.93 16.70
CA LEU A 62 -8.21 19.62 16.11
C LEU A 62 -9.54 18.98 16.56
N PRO A 63 -10.19 18.19 15.69
CA PRO A 63 -11.36 17.41 16.08
C PRO A 63 -11.00 16.44 17.21
N LYS A 64 -11.91 16.28 18.16
CA LYS A 64 -11.72 15.32 19.25
C LYS A 64 -11.90 13.89 18.71
N VAL A 65 -10.97 13.01 19.04
CA VAL A 65 -11.14 11.58 18.81
C VAL A 65 -12.28 11.09 19.72
N GLY A 66 -13.27 10.41 19.12
CA GLY A 66 -14.39 9.82 19.86
C GLY A 66 -13.96 8.66 20.76
N GLN A 67 -14.89 8.13 21.56
CA GLN A 67 -14.62 6.90 22.29
C GLN A 67 -14.58 5.72 21.33
N TYR A 68 -13.65 4.79 21.57
CA TYR A 68 -13.59 3.54 20.82
C TYR A 68 -14.78 2.65 21.16
N ASN A 69 -15.33 2.00 20.15
CA ASN A 69 -16.40 1.04 20.35
C ASN A 69 -15.85 -0.28 20.93
N SER A 70 -16.74 -1.17 21.35
CA SER A 70 -16.37 -2.44 21.98
C SER A 70 -15.57 -3.37 21.05
N GLU A 71 -15.81 -3.31 19.74
CA GLU A 71 -15.11 -4.10 18.73
C GLU A 71 -13.67 -3.60 18.54
N GLN A 72 -13.48 -2.29 18.42
CA GLN A 72 -12.17 -1.65 18.35
C GLN A 72 -11.33 -1.97 19.59
N ILE A 73 -11.92 -1.93 20.78
CA ILE A 73 -11.24 -2.29 22.03
C ILE A 73 -10.85 -3.78 22.02
N LYS A 74 -11.74 -4.66 21.57
CA LYS A 74 -11.46 -6.10 21.44
C LYS A 74 -10.30 -6.36 20.47
N ASN A 75 -10.32 -5.73 19.31
CA ASN A 75 -9.27 -5.87 18.29
C ASN A 75 -7.92 -5.35 18.81
N ALA A 76 -7.92 -4.21 19.49
CA ALA A 76 -6.71 -3.69 20.14
C ALA A 76 -6.15 -4.70 21.16
N ALA A 77 -6.99 -5.31 22.00
CA ALA A 77 -6.54 -6.32 22.96
C ALA A 77 -5.90 -7.55 22.27
N ILE A 78 -6.45 -7.98 21.13
CA ILE A 78 -5.87 -9.07 20.33
C ILE A 78 -4.49 -8.68 19.80
N ILE A 79 -4.35 -7.49 19.20
CA ILE A 79 -3.07 -6.98 18.67
C ILE A 79 -2.00 -6.95 19.76
N ILE A 80 -2.35 -6.42 20.94
CA ILE A 80 -1.44 -6.35 22.09
C ILE A 80 -0.99 -7.74 22.53
N ASN A 81 -1.94 -8.68 22.66
CA ASN A 81 -1.65 -10.04 23.08
C ASN A 81 -0.74 -10.78 22.08
N VAL A 82 -1.02 -10.65 20.78
CA VAL A 82 -0.17 -11.22 19.73
C VAL A 82 1.22 -10.60 19.76
N GLY A 83 1.33 -9.26 19.85
CA GLY A 83 2.62 -8.57 19.95
C GLY A 83 3.44 -9.02 21.16
N LYS A 84 2.80 -9.24 22.31
CA LYS A 84 3.45 -9.81 23.50
C LYS A 84 3.91 -11.25 23.29
N GLN A 85 3.10 -12.10 22.68
CA GLN A 85 3.48 -13.50 22.38
C GLN A 85 4.70 -13.56 21.45
N LEU A 86 4.76 -12.66 20.47
CA LEU A 86 5.89 -12.50 19.56
C LEU A 86 7.08 -11.77 20.20
N LYS A 87 6.99 -11.37 21.47
CA LYS A 87 8.01 -10.62 22.22
C LYS A 87 8.43 -9.32 21.51
N LEU A 88 7.51 -8.70 20.79
CA LEU A 88 7.74 -7.41 20.15
C LEU A 88 7.83 -6.30 21.20
N PRO A 89 8.63 -5.24 20.94
CA PRO A 89 8.71 -4.11 21.86
C PRO A 89 7.33 -3.44 22.01
N PRO A 90 7.01 -2.87 23.18
CA PRO A 90 5.75 -2.17 23.44
C PRO A 90 5.29 -1.21 22.35
N ARG A 91 6.25 -0.48 21.76
CA ARG A 91 5.98 0.49 20.69
C ARG A 91 5.44 -0.17 19.42
N ALA A 92 5.81 -1.41 19.11
CA ALA A 92 5.38 -2.09 17.89
C ALA A 92 3.87 -2.32 17.87
N TRP A 93 3.29 -2.80 18.98
CA TRP A 93 1.85 -3.02 19.04
C TRP A 93 1.06 -1.74 19.28
N VAL A 94 1.66 -0.67 19.84
CA VAL A 94 1.03 0.67 19.84
C VAL A 94 0.86 1.20 18.42
N ILE A 95 1.88 1.07 17.57
CA ILE A 95 1.80 1.46 16.16
C ILE A 95 0.74 0.62 15.45
N ALA A 96 0.75 -0.71 15.65
CA ALA A 96 -0.24 -1.59 15.04
C ALA A 96 -1.68 -1.26 15.46
N VAL A 97 -1.92 -0.90 16.72
CA VAL A 97 -3.23 -0.41 17.17
C VAL A 97 -3.58 0.91 16.49
N ALA A 98 -2.65 1.87 16.41
CA ALA A 98 -2.91 3.15 15.74
C ALA A 98 -3.26 2.98 14.26
N THR A 99 -2.62 2.03 13.56
CA THR A 99 -2.96 1.65 12.19
C THR A 99 -4.34 0.98 12.13
N ALA A 100 -4.63 0.03 13.03
CA ALA A 100 -5.92 -0.65 13.08
C ALA A 100 -7.08 0.31 13.33
N MET A 101 -6.90 1.38 14.11
CA MET A 101 -7.96 2.38 14.33
C MET A 101 -8.25 3.25 13.10
N GLN A 102 -7.38 3.27 12.10
CA GLN A 102 -7.56 4.03 10.85
C GLN A 102 -8.12 3.17 9.71
N GLU A 103 -7.79 1.88 9.70
CA GLU A 103 -8.13 0.94 8.62
C GLU A 103 -9.25 -0.05 8.98
N SER A 104 -9.65 -0.14 10.26
CA SER A 104 -10.60 -1.14 10.79
C SER A 104 -11.78 -0.55 11.56
#